data_AF-A0A2K1QMC6-F1
#
_entry.id   AF-A0A2K1QMC6-F1
#
_cell.length_a   1.000
_cell.length_b   1.000
_cell.length_c   1.000
_cell.angle_alpha   90.00
_cell.angle_beta   90.00
_cell.angle_gamma   90.00
#
_symmetry.space_group_name_H-M   'P 1'
#
loop_
_entity.id
_entity.type
_entity.pdbx_description
1 polymer ?
#
loop_
_entity_poly.entity_id
_entity_poly.type
_entity_poly.pdbx_seq_one_letter_code
_entity_poly.pdbx_strand_id
1 'polypeptide(L)'
;MTREGEVVPGSWFIYAPNKGAPIFFAVAFAICGFWHLWQCIHFKCFRITSLLPLSALGLAAGFAAREVGAFQLDNLQVYIATVMLLYIPPPVIELANYHIFGRVLYYVPYCSPVHPGRTLTTLGAISAVVEILNGIGISWTANSTIRPAFLNAGKALLRASLLVQVAVIAMFYVMIAIFFYRCQRARLHHRGVRHVVLGMIVSSTFILVRCLFRTVEIFSETDGTGFPAVYRYEWLFYVLEAVPLLISIGWWNFFHPRHYLPEDYHIYLAQDGVTERIGGGWIDDRPFIWTVLDPFGICMGKPTTKPFWEVEMDEPNNRQRR
;
A
#
# COMPACT_ATOMS: atom_id res chain seq x y z
N MET A 1 8.28 -26.52 -16.36
CA MET A 1 9.25 -26.87 -15.32
C MET A 1 8.65 -27.95 -14.45
N THR A 2 9.03 -29.21 -14.68
CA THR A 2 9.20 -30.17 -13.57
C THR A 2 10.01 -29.49 -12.47
N ARG A 3 9.97 -30.02 -11.24
CA ARG A 3 10.57 -29.45 -10.00
C ARG A 3 12.02 -28.91 -10.10
N GLU A 4 12.70 -29.04 -11.24
CA GLU A 4 14.13 -28.79 -11.49
C GLU A 4 14.44 -27.67 -12.51
N GLY A 5 13.45 -26.93 -13.02
CA GLY A 5 13.74 -25.70 -13.77
C GLY A 5 13.85 -25.82 -15.31
N GLU A 6 13.17 -26.79 -15.95
CA GLU A 6 13.07 -26.90 -17.43
C GLU A 6 11.85 -26.20 -18.07
N VAL A 7 12.08 -25.23 -18.97
CA VAL A 7 11.02 -24.44 -19.66
C VAL A 7 10.00 -25.38 -20.34
N VAL A 8 8.69 -25.18 -20.14
CA VAL A 8 7.67 -25.96 -20.89
C VAL A 8 7.46 -25.31 -22.26
N PRO A 9 7.72 -26.01 -23.38
CA PRO A 9 7.44 -25.47 -24.71
C PRO A 9 5.94 -25.16 -24.86
N GLY A 10 5.60 -23.96 -25.32
CA GLY A 10 4.21 -23.54 -25.60
C GLY A 10 3.49 -22.83 -24.44
N SER A 11 4.04 -22.83 -23.22
CA SER A 11 3.41 -22.14 -22.08
C SER A 11 3.73 -20.64 -22.04
N TRP A 12 2.72 -19.82 -21.77
CA TRP A 12 2.91 -18.41 -21.38
C TRP A 12 3.42 -18.25 -19.95
N PHE A 13 3.30 -19.29 -19.13
CA PHE A 13 3.85 -19.32 -17.78
C PHE A 13 5.31 -19.79 -17.85
N ILE A 14 6.19 -19.09 -17.13
CA ILE A 14 7.62 -19.41 -17.03
C ILE A 14 7.84 -20.81 -16.40
N TYR A 15 6.91 -21.27 -15.57
CA TYR A 15 6.95 -22.56 -14.87
C TYR A 15 5.69 -23.39 -15.10
N ALA A 16 5.78 -24.72 -14.89
CA ALA A 16 4.57 -25.51 -14.70
C ALA A 16 4.07 -25.22 -13.28
N PRO A 17 2.93 -24.53 -13.09
CA PRO A 17 2.57 -24.03 -11.77
C PRO A 17 2.30 -25.18 -10.81
N ASN A 18 2.77 -25.05 -9.58
CA ASN A 18 2.35 -25.93 -8.49
C ASN A 18 0.82 -25.84 -8.36
N LYS A 19 0.12 -26.97 -8.43
CA LYS A 19 -1.35 -27.03 -8.36
C LYS A 19 -1.91 -26.83 -6.95
N GLY A 20 -1.08 -26.93 -5.91
CA GLY A 20 -1.52 -26.81 -4.52
C GLY A 20 -1.35 -25.40 -3.95
N ALA A 21 -0.25 -24.73 -4.30
CA ALA A 21 0.10 -23.44 -3.70
C ALA A 21 -0.89 -22.30 -4.06
N PRO A 22 -1.30 -22.11 -5.33
CA PRO A 22 -2.30 -21.11 -5.69
C PRO A 22 -3.62 -21.32 -4.96
N ILE A 23 -4.08 -22.57 -4.80
CA ILE A 23 -5.31 -22.89 -4.06
C ILE A 23 -5.19 -22.43 -2.61
N PHE A 24 -4.08 -22.74 -1.93
CA PHE A 24 -3.85 -22.30 -0.56
C PHE A 24 -3.92 -20.77 -0.43
N PHE A 25 -3.19 -20.03 -1.29
CA PHE A 25 -3.20 -18.57 -1.24
C PHE A 25 -4.56 -17.99 -1.62
N ALA A 26 -5.26 -18.54 -2.61
CA ALA A 26 -6.60 -18.11 -2.98
C ALA A 26 -7.57 -18.22 -1.81
N VAL A 27 -7.57 -19.35 -1.11
CA VAL A 27 -8.40 -19.58 0.08
C VAL A 27 -7.98 -18.65 1.23
N ALA A 28 -6.67 -18.50 1.49
CA ALA A 28 -6.18 -17.64 2.56
C ALA A 28 -6.55 -16.16 2.34
N PHE A 29 -6.39 -15.65 1.12
CA PHE A 29 -6.79 -14.28 0.76
C PHE A 29 -8.30 -14.11 0.75
N ALA A 30 -9.07 -15.12 0.34
CA ALA A 30 -10.53 -15.08 0.41
C ALA A 30 -11.01 -15.00 1.87
N ILE A 31 -10.48 -15.84 2.77
CA ILE A 31 -10.78 -15.79 4.20
C ILE A 31 -10.43 -14.41 4.77
N CYS A 32 -9.23 -13.90 4.47
CA CYS A 32 -8.81 -12.57 4.91
C CYS A 32 -9.73 -11.46 4.38
N GLY A 33 -10.14 -11.54 3.11
CA GLY A 33 -10.99 -10.55 2.47
C GLY A 33 -12.42 -10.55 3.00
N PHE A 34 -13.03 -11.72 3.16
CA PHE A 34 -14.37 -11.83 3.75
C PHE A 34 -14.39 -11.46 5.22
N TRP A 35 -13.35 -11.81 5.98
CA TRP A 35 -13.21 -11.37 7.36
C TRP A 35 -13.11 -9.84 7.43
N HIS A 36 -12.22 -9.21 6.66
CA HIS A 36 -12.11 -7.75 6.65
C HIS A 36 -13.40 -7.08 6.16
N LEU A 37 -14.10 -7.66 5.20
CA LEU A 37 -15.38 -7.16 4.71
C LEU A 37 -16.44 -7.19 5.81
N TRP A 38 -16.52 -8.29 6.57
CA TRP A 38 -17.37 -8.37 7.75
C TRP A 38 -17.00 -7.32 8.79
N GLN A 39 -15.71 -7.11 9.06
CA GLN A 39 -15.24 -6.05 9.97
C GLN A 39 -15.64 -4.65 9.48
N CYS A 40 -15.52 -4.38 8.19
CA CYS A 40 -15.94 -3.12 7.58
C CYS A 40 -17.43 -2.82 7.81
N ILE A 41 -18.27 -3.84 7.69
CA ILE A 41 -19.73 -3.73 7.89
C ILE A 41 -20.05 -3.61 9.37
N HIS A 42 -19.46 -4.48 10.21
CA HIS A 42 -19.73 -4.53 11.64
C HIS A 42 -19.29 -3.26 12.37
N PHE A 43 -18.09 -2.75 12.07
CA PHE A 43 -17.54 -1.54 12.68
C PHE A 43 -17.90 -0.24 11.94
N LYS A 44 -18.78 -0.31 10.93
CA LYS A 44 -19.22 0.83 10.08
C LYS A 44 -18.07 1.65 9.49
N CYS A 45 -16.93 1.02 9.25
CA CYS A 45 -15.70 1.67 8.77
C CYS A 45 -15.44 1.45 7.28
N PHE A 46 -16.48 1.11 6.51
CA PHE A 46 -16.37 0.84 5.07
C PHE A 46 -15.66 1.96 4.29
N ARG A 47 -15.91 3.23 4.63
CA ARG A 47 -15.22 4.36 3.97
C ARG A 47 -13.72 4.44 4.27
N ILE A 48 -13.25 3.81 5.36
CA ILE A 48 -11.87 3.93 5.83
C ILE A 48 -11.02 2.75 5.35
N THR A 49 -11.56 1.54 5.43
CA THR A 49 -10.77 0.31 5.21
C THR A 49 -11.26 -0.54 4.04
N SER A 50 -12.22 -0.10 3.21
CA SER A 50 -12.74 -0.87 2.06
C SER A 50 -11.71 -1.24 0.99
N LEU A 51 -10.58 -0.53 0.91
CA LEU A 51 -9.48 -0.86 0.00
C LEU A 51 -8.80 -2.20 0.36
N LEU A 52 -8.76 -2.57 1.64
CA LEU A 52 -8.16 -3.82 2.11
C LEU A 52 -8.94 -5.08 1.67
N PRO A 53 -10.27 -5.20 1.87
CA PRO A 53 -11.03 -6.34 1.40
C PRO A 53 -11.09 -6.38 -0.13
N LEU A 54 -11.13 -5.23 -0.82
CA LEU A 54 -11.04 -5.19 -2.28
C LEU A 54 -9.72 -5.81 -2.77
N SER A 55 -8.60 -5.43 -2.14
CA SER A 55 -7.27 -5.97 -2.46
C SER A 55 -7.17 -7.46 -2.16
N ALA A 56 -7.68 -7.90 -1.01
CA ALA A 56 -7.66 -9.30 -0.60
C ALA A 56 -8.49 -10.19 -1.54
N LEU A 57 -9.71 -9.77 -1.88
CA LEU A 57 -10.56 -10.50 -2.83
C LEU A 57 -9.99 -10.47 -4.25
N GLY A 58 -9.36 -9.36 -4.65
CA GLY A 58 -8.61 -9.26 -5.91
C GLY A 58 -7.45 -10.26 -5.98
N LEU A 59 -6.66 -10.39 -4.90
CA LEU A 59 -5.60 -11.40 -4.80
C LEU A 59 -6.17 -12.82 -4.83
N ALA A 60 -7.27 -13.08 -4.12
CA ALA A 60 -7.94 -14.37 -4.15
C ALA A 60 -8.37 -14.76 -5.58
N ALA A 61 -8.97 -13.82 -6.31
CA ALA A 61 -9.31 -14.00 -7.72
C ALA A 61 -8.07 -14.20 -8.61
N GLY A 62 -6.98 -13.47 -8.35
CA GLY A 62 -5.72 -13.61 -9.07
C GLY A 62 -5.06 -14.97 -8.87
N PHE A 63 -5.06 -15.50 -7.64
CA PHE A 63 -4.56 -16.85 -7.36
C PHE A 63 -5.49 -17.94 -7.90
N ALA A 64 -6.81 -17.71 -7.93
CA ALA A 64 -7.75 -18.61 -8.59
C ALA A 64 -7.52 -18.64 -10.11
N ALA A 65 -7.33 -17.48 -10.74
CA ALA A 65 -6.97 -17.38 -12.16
C ALA A 65 -5.62 -18.05 -12.46
N ARG A 66 -4.65 -17.93 -11.54
CA ARG A 66 -3.35 -18.62 -11.62
C ARG A 66 -3.51 -20.13 -11.62
N GLU A 67 -4.40 -20.67 -10.79
CA GLU A 67 -4.70 -22.11 -10.77
C GLU A 67 -5.32 -22.58 -12.09
N VAL A 68 -6.29 -21.83 -12.63
CA VAL A 68 -6.86 -22.13 -13.96
C VAL A 68 -5.77 -22.09 -15.04
N GLY A 69 -4.86 -21.12 -14.96
CA GLY A 69 -3.69 -21.00 -15.84
C GLY A 69 -2.74 -22.19 -15.73
N ALA A 70 -2.67 -22.85 -14.58
CA ALA A 70 -1.89 -24.08 -14.40
C ALA A 70 -2.42 -25.27 -15.20
N PHE A 71 -3.73 -25.29 -15.50
CA PHE A 71 -4.35 -26.31 -16.35
C PHE A 71 -4.45 -25.87 -17.83
N GLN A 72 -4.42 -24.56 -18.11
CA GLN A 72 -4.55 -23.98 -19.44
C GLN A 72 -3.32 -23.13 -19.80
N LEU A 73 -2.18 -23.80 -19.98
CA LEU A 73 -0.87 -23.17 -20.18
C LEU A 73 -0.78 -22.31 -21.47
N ASP A 74 -1.59 -22.61 -22.47
CA ASP A 74 -1.57 -21.96 -23.78
C ASP A 74 -2.52 -20.74 -23.85
N ASN A 75 -3.35 -20.53 -22.82
CA ASN A 75 -4.38 -19.51 -22.82
C ASN A 75 -3.82 -18.14 -22.37
N LEU A 76 -3.52 -17.30 -23.36
CA LEU A 76 -3.02 -15.94 -23.14
C LEU A 76 -3.96 -15.07 -22.27
N GLN A 77 -5.27 -15.22 -22.40
CA GLN A 77 -6.23 -14.41 -21.63
C GLN A 77 -6.17 -14.71 -20.14
N VAL A 78 -6.03 -15.99 -19.78
CA VAL A 78 -5.89 -16.43 -18.38
C VAL A 78 -4.56 -15.98 -17.79
N TYR A 79 -3.48 -16.01 -18.58
CA TYR A 79 -2.19 -15.46 -18.18
C TYR A 79 -2.28 -13.96 -17.90
N ILE A 80 -2.85 -13.17 -18.83
CA ILE A 80 -3.04 -11.73 -18.64
C ILE A 80 -3.90 -11.45 -17.41
N ALA A 81 -5.03 -12.15 -17.25
CA ALA A 81 -5.90 -11.97 -16.09
C ALA A 81 -5.16 -12.26 -14.77
N THR A 82 -4.35 -13.32 -14.73
CA THR A 82 -3.53 -13.68 -13.56
C THR A 82 -2.55 -12.56 -13.20
N VAL A 83 -1.79 -12.07 -14.19
CA VAL A 83 -0.80 -11.00 -13.95
C VAL A 83 -1.49 -9.73 -13.45
N MET A 84 -2.59 -9.32 -14.09
CA MET A 84 -3.30 -8.09 -13.72
C MET A 84 -3.92 -8.18 -12.31
N LEU A 85 -4.61 -9.27 -12.01
CA LEU A 85 -5.27 -9.46 -10.71
C LEU A 85 -4.28 -9.59 -9.55
N LEU A 86 -3.05 -10.04 -9.80
CA LEU A 86 -2.00 -10.12 -8.78
C LEU A 86 -1.19 -8.81 -8.66
N TYR A 87 -1.13 -8.00 -9.71
CA TYR A 87 -0.32 -6.78 -9.74
C TYR A 87 -1.06 -5.54 -9.23
N ILE A 88 -2.39 -5.48 -9.39
CA ILE A 88 -3.22 -4.33 -8.95
C ILE A 88 -3.35 -4.22 -7.42
N PRO A 89 -3.53 -5.31 -6.65
CA PRO A 89 -3.79 -5.20 -5.21
C PRO A 89 -2.70 -4.53 -4.36
N PRO A 90 -1.38 -4.76 -4.57
CA PRO A 90 -0.36 -4.23 -3.67
C PRO A 90 -0.32 -2.69 -3.58
N PRO A 91 -0.38 -1.93 -4.69
CA PRO A 91 -0.54 -0.48 -4.63
C PRO A 91 -1.82 -0.03 -3.91
N VAL A 92 -2.91 -0.80 -4.01
CA VAL A 92 -4.17 -0.50 -3.33
C VAL A 92 -4.07 -0.72 -1.82
N ILE A 93 -3.33 -1.74 -1.38
CA ILE A 93 -3.01 -1.96 0.05
C ILE A 93 -2.16 -0.80 0.57
N GLU A 94 -1.19 -0.34 -0.20
CA GLU A 94 -0.36 0.80 0.21
C GLU A 94 -1.16 2.11 0.27
N LEU A 95 -2.08 2.33 -0.67
CA LEU A 95 -3.04 3.44 -0.61
C LEU A 95 -3.91 3.36 0.66
N ALA A 96 -4.30 2.15 1.08
CA ALA A 96 -5.01 1.95 2.34
C ALA A 96 -4.15 2.34 3.55
N ASN A 97 -2.85 2.02 3.54
CA ASN A 97 -1.90 2.46 4.58
C ASN A 97 -1.79 4.00 4.61
N TYR A 98 -1.72 4.68 3.46
CA TYR A 98 -1.72 6.15 3.39
C TYR A 98 -3.00 6.75 3.98
N HIS A 99 -4.15 6.12 3.71
CA HIS A 99 -5.44 6.53 4.25
C HIS A 99 -5.50 6.39 5.77
N ILE A 100 -5.04 5.26 6.30
CA ILE A 100 -4.95 5.01 7.75
C ILE A 100 -3.97 6.00 8.41
N PHE A 101 -2.83 6.27 7.78
CA PHE A 101 -1.88 7.25 8.29
C PHE A 101 -2.49 8.65 8.38
N GLY A 102 -3.19 9.11 7.33
CA GLY A 102 -3.91 10.37 7.35
C GLY A 102 -4.87 10.48 8.54
N ARG A 103 -5.60 9.40 8.87
CA ARG A 103 -6.49 9.35 10.06
C ARG A 103 -5.72 9.49 11.38
N VAL A 104 -4.59 8.83 11.50
CA VAL A 104 -3.73 8.94 12.69
C VAL A 104 -3.21 10.36 12.85
N LEU A 105 -2.88 11.03 11.73
CA LEU A 105 -2.45 12.43 11.75
C LEU A 105 -3.59 13.39 12.14
N TYR A 106 -4.84 13.12 11.75
CA TYR A 106 -6.00 13.86 12.25
C TYR A 106 -6.22 13.64 13.75
N TYR A 107 -6.01 12.42 14.24
CA TYR A 107 -6.21 12.07 15.64
C TYR A 107 -5.12 12.65 16.56
N VAL A 108 -3.86 12.71 16.12
CA VAL A 108 -2.74 13.28 16.90
C VAL A 108 -2.06 14.42 16.12
N PRO A 109 -2.73 15.58 15.99
CA PRO A 109 -2.31 16.61 15.05
C PRO A 109 -1.01 17.32 15.46
N TYR A 110 -0.73 17.47 16.76
CA TYR A 110 0.50 18.10 17.26
C TYR A 110 1.77 17.26 17.01
N CYS A 111 1.63 15.94 16.78
CA CYS A 111 2.74 15.08 16.37
C CYS A 111 2.86 14.99 14.84
N SER A 112 1.93 15.58 14.08
CA SER A 112 1.87 15.41 12.64
C SER A 112 3.06 16.06 11.93
N PRO A 113 3.84 15.30 11.13
CA PRO A 113 4.93 15.87 10.34
C PRO A 113 4.44 16.78 9.21
N VAL A 114 3.27 16.48 8.66
CA VAL A 114 2.71 17.09 7.46
C VAL A 114 1.19 17.21 7.58
N HIS A 115 0.54 17.86 6.62
CA HIS A 115 -0.91 17.94 6.65
C HIS A 115 -1.56 16.55 6.38
N PRO A 116 -2.51 16.11 7.22
CA PRO A 116 -3.13 14.78 7.11
C PRO A 116 -3.73 14.50 5.72
N GLY A 117 -4.58 15.40 5.23
CA GLY A 117 -5.25 15.23 3.94
C GLY A 117 -4.30 15.29 2.74
N ARG A 118 -3.16 16.00 2.86
CA ARG A 118 -2.19 16.12 1.76
C ARG A 118 -1.39 14.85 1.60
N THR A 119 -1.05 14.19 2.70
CA THR A 119 -0.30 12.93 2.67
C THR A 119 -0.99 11.89 1.80
N LEU A 120 -2.29 11.72 1.99
CA LEU A 120 -3.07 10.79 1.19
C LEU A 120 -3.12 11.20 -0.28
N THR A 121 -3.47 12.46 -0.57
CA THR A 121 -3.66 12.90 -1.96
C THR A 121 -2.34 12.90 -2.73
N THR A 122 -1.22 13.24 -2.11
CA THR A 122 0.07 13.37 -2.81
C THR A 122 0.74 12.04 -2.99
N LEU A 123 0.83 11.22 -1.93
CA LEU A 123 1.39 9.87 -2.03
C LEU A 123 0.50 8.98 -2.91
N GLY A 124 -0.82 9.12 -2.80
CA GLY A 124 -1.78 8.42 -3.66
C GLY A 124 -1.67 8.83 -5.12
N ALA A 125 -1.55 10.13 -5.42
CA ALA A 125 -1.38 10.61 -6.80
C ALA A 125 -0.06 10.17 -7.41
N ILE A 126 1.06 10.30 -6.68
CA ILE A 126 2.37 9.84 -7.15
C ILE A 126 2.33 8.32 -7.39
N SER A 127 1.76 7.56 -6.45
CA SER A 127 1.61 6.10 -6.61
C SER A 127 0.73 5.75 -7.80
N ALA A 128 -0.35 6.49 -8.06
CA ALA A 128 -1.19 6.25 -9.24
C ALA A 128 -0.43 6.49 -10.55
N VAL A 129 0.37 7.56 -10.63
CA VAL A 129 1.25 7.81 -11.79
C VAL A 129 2.24 6.68 -11.97
N VAL A 130 2.89 6.24 -10.89
CA VAL A 130 3.83 5.10 -10.91
C VAL A 130 3.16 3.83 -11.44
N GLU A 131 1.94 3.53 -11.00
CA GLU A 131 1.21 2.35 -11.47
C GLU A 131 0.75 2.44 -12.93
N ILE A 132 0.40 3.64 -13.41
CA ILE A 132 0.13 3.86 -14.84
C ILE A 132 1.39 3.59 -15.66
N LEU A 133 2.55 4.10 -15.22
CA LEU A 133 3.83 3.87 -15.90
C LEU A 133 4.22 2.38 -15.88
N ASN A 134 4.02 1.69 -14.75
CA ASN A 134 4.21 0.24 -14.64
C ASN A 134 3.31 -0.50 -15.65
N GLY A 135 2.01 -0.18 -15.70
CA GLY A 135 1.05 -0.83 -16.59
C GLY A 135 1.40 -0.65 -18.07
N ILE A 136 1.81 0.55 -18.47
CA ILE A 136 2.29 0.84 -19.84
C ILE A 136 3.57 0.06 -20.14
N GLY A 137 4.55 0.09 -19.22
CA GLY A 137 5.82 -0.62 -19.36
C GLY A 137 5.61 -2.12 -19.56
N ILE A 138 4.80 -2.75 -18.71
CA ILE A 138 4.46 -4.18 -18.82
C ILE A 138 3.78 -4.47 -20.16
N SER A 139 2.76 -3.69 -20.52
CA SER A 139 1.97 -3.92 -21.74
C SER A 139 2.83 -3.86 -23.01
N TRP A 140 3.79 -2.93 -23.07
CA TRP A 140 4.70 -2.83 -24.22
C TRP A 140 5.76 -3.92 -24.22
N THR A 141 6.29 -4.30 -23.06
CA THR A 141 7.28 -5.39 -22.98
C THR A 141 6.69 -6.78 -23.23
N ALA A 142 5.41 -6.98 -22.94
CA ALA A 142 4.70 -8.23 -23.20
C ALA A 142 4.28 -8.41 -24.66
N ASN A 143 4.27 -7.34 -25.47
CA ASN A 143 3.86 -7.39 -26.86
C ASN A 143 5.03 -7.72 -27.79
N SER A 144 5.09 -8.96 -28.27
CA SER A 144 6.13 -9.46 -29.19
C SER A 144 6.10 -8.81 -30.59
N THR A 145 5.02 -8.13 -30.95
CA THR A 145 4.85 -7.50 -32.28
C THR A 145 5.18 -6.00 -32.30
N ILE A 146 5.58 -5.43 -31.16
CA ILE A 146 5.78 -3.98 -31.04
C ILE A 146 7.12 -3.54 -31.66
N ARG A 147 7.17 -2.31 -32.17
CA ARG A 147 8.40 -1.70 -32.70
C ARG A 147 9.51 -1.67 -31.63
N PRO A 148 10.78 -1.89 -31.99
CA PRO A 148 11.89 -1.97 -31.04
C PRO A 148 12.08 -0.70 -30.20
N ALA A 149 11.75 0.48 -30.75
CA ALA A 149 11.79 1.74 -30.01
C ALA A 149 10.80 1.75 -28.82
N PHE A 150 9.58 1.22 -29.00
CA PHE A 150 8.58 1.16 -27.94
C PHE A 150 8.91 0.09 -26.91
N LEU A 151 9.53 -1.02 -27.33
CA LEU A 151 10.04 -2.04 -26.41
C LEU A 151 11.09 -1.45 -25.47
N ASN A 152 12.06 -0.69 -25.99
CA ASN A 152 13.10 -0.05 -25.19
C ASN A 152 12.52 1.03 -24.27
N ALA A 153 11.60 1.85 -24.78
CA ALA A 153 10.88 2.83 -23.97
C ALA A 153 10.09 2.14 -22.85
N GLY A 154 9.40 1.02 -23.13
CA GLY A 154 8.66 0.24 -22.14
C GLY A 154 9.56 -0.32 -21.03
N LYS A 155 10.72 -0.87 -21.38
CA LYS A 155 11.74 -1.31 -20.41
C LYS A 155 12.24 -0.16 -19.54
N ALA A 156 12.51 1.00 -20.13
CA ALA A 156 12.96 2.18 -19.39
C ALA A 156 11.88 2.70 -18.42
N LEU A 157 10.63 2.79 -18.89
CA LEU A 157 9.49 3.19 -18.08
C LEU A 157 9.28 2.25 -16.90
N LEU A 158 9.29 0.93 -17.14
CA LEU A 158 9.15 -0.11 -16.12
C LEU A 158 10.26 -0.03 -15.05
N ARG A 159 11.52 0.18 -15.46
CA ARG A 159 12.64 0.32 -14.52
C ARG A 159 12.53 1.61 -13.70
N ALA A 160 12.16 2.72 -14.34
CA ALA A 160 12.00 4.01 -13.68
C ALA A 160 10.84 3.99 -12.67
N SER A 161 9.68 3.42 -13.04
CA SER A 161 8.51 3.34 -12.16
C SER A 161 8.80 2.56 -10.89
N LEU A 162 9.52 1.44 -10.96
CA LEU A 162 9.88 0.65 -9.78
C LEU A 162 10.82 1.40 -8.82
N LEU A 163 11.81 2.12 -9.36
CA LEU A 163 12.70 2.93 -8.52
C LEU A 163 11.92 4.04 -7.80
N VAL A 164 11.01 4.71 -8.51
CA VAL A 164 10.11 5.70 -7.91
C VAL A 164 9.18 5.05 -6.88
N GLN A 165 8.66 3.85 -7.14
CA GLN A 165 7.82 3.09 -6.21
C GLN A 165 8.54 2.84 -4.87
N VAL A 166 9.78 2.34 -4.94
CA VAL A 166 10.62 2.12 -3.76
C VAL A 166 10.88 3.45 -3.03
N ALA A 167 11.17 4.52 -3.76
CA ALA A 167 11.41 5.85 -3.17
C ALA A 167 10.16 6.40 -2.45
N VAL A 168 8.96 6.23 -3.02
CA VAL A 168 7.70 6.68 -2.42
C VAL A 168 7.39 5.92 -1.13
N ILE A 169 7.56 4.59 -1.12
CA ILE A 169 7.35 3.77 0.08
C ILE A 169 8.40 4.12 1.15
N ALA A 170 9.66 4.32 0.76
CA ALA A 170 10.71 4.74 1.69
C ALA A 170 10.42 6.12 2.30
N MET A 171 9.93 7.07 1.50
CA MET A 171 9.49 8.38 1.99
C MET A 171 8.33 8.24 2.99
N PHE A 172 7.34 7.39 2.69
CA PHE A 172 6.24 7.12 3.63
C PHE A 172 6.76 6.52 4.95
N TYR A 173 7.74 5.63 4.89
CA TYR A 173 8.39 5.05 6.07
C TYR A 173 9.08 6.11 6.93
N VAL A 174 9.77 7.07 6.30
CA VAL A 174 10.37 8.23 6.98
C VAL A 174 9.29 9.07 7.67
N MET A 175 8.15 9.29 7.03
CA MET A 175 7.03 10.04 7.63
C MET A 175 6.46 9.33 8.86
N ILE A 176 6.30 8.01 8.82
CA ILE A 176 5.89 7.21 9.99
C ILE A 176 6.94 7.32 11.10
N ALA A 177 8.22 7.21 10.77
CA ALA A 177 9.31 7.29 11.75
C ALA A 177 9.37 8.68 12.42
N ILE A 178 9.20 9.76 11.65
CA ILE A 178 9.13 11.13 12.20
C ILE A 178 7.92 11.27 13.12
N PHE A 179 6.74 10.80 12.70
CA PHE A 179 5.53 10.84 13.52
C PHE A 179 5.74 10.06 14.83
N PHE A 180 6.26 8.84 14.75
CA PHE A 180 6.55 8.01 15.93
C PHE A 180 7.54 8.69 16.87
N TYR A 181 8.64 9.26 16.35
CA TYR A 181 9.60 10.02 17.14
C TYR A 181 8.97 11.21 17.85
N ARG A 182 8.08 11.95 17.16
CA ARG A 182 7.34 13.09 17.74
C ARG A 182 6.38 12.63 18.85
N CYS A 183 5.70 11.51 18.68
CA CYS A 183 4.85 10.92 19.74
C CYS A 183 5.67 10.54 20.98
N GLN A 184 6.85 9.93 20.80
CA GLN A 184 7.74 9.58 21.91
C GLN A 184 8.25 10.83 22.63
N ARG A 185 8.65 11.86 21.88
CA ARG A 185 9.08 13.14 22.46
C ARG A 185 7.98 13.83 23.25
N ALA A 186 6.74 13.75 22.79
CA ALA A 186 5.56 14.25 23.48
C ALA A 186 5.11 13.37 24.66
N ARG A 187 5.81 12.25 24.94
CA ARG A 187 5.46 11.26 25.98
C ARG A 187 4.04 10.72 25.83
N LEU A 188 3.57 10.58 24.59
CA LEU A 188 2.25 10.05 24.29
C LEU A 188 2.26 8.52 24.38
N HIS A 189 1.70 7.99 25.46
CA HIS A 189 1.66 6.55 25.72
C HIS A 189 0.34 5.88 25.33
N HIS A 190 -0.43 6.50 24.42
CA HIS A 190 -1.73 5.98 23.99
C HIS A 190 -1.57 4.65 23.24
N ARG A 191 -2.11 3.56 23.80
CA ARG A 191 -1.98 2.20 23.25
C ARG A 191 -2.51 2.10 21.83
N GLY A 192 -3.64 2.76 21.54
CA GLY A 192 -4.25 2.71 20.22
C GLY A 192 -3.39 3.31 19.11
N VAL A 193 -2.76 4.46 19.38
CA VAL A 193 -1.86 5.11 18.41
C VAL A 193 -0.65 4.21 18.15
N ARG A 194 -0.08 3.62 19.21
CA ARG A 194 1.05 2.69 19.08
C ARG A 194 0.70 1.45 18.25
N HIS A 195 -0.48 0.85 18.45
CA HIS A 195 -0.91 -0.31 17.68
C HIS A 195 -1.09 0.02 16.20
N VAL A 196 -1.72 1.15 15.88
CA VAL A 196 -1.91 1.56 14.47
C VAL A 196 -0.58 1.90 13.82
N VAL A 197 0.33 2.61 14.50
CA VAL A 197 1.68 2.90 13.99
C VAL A 197 2.48 1.63 13.76
N LEU A 198 2.44 0.68 14.69
CA LEU A 198 3.10 -0.62 14.53
C LEU A 198 2.53 -1.37 13.32
N GLY A 199 1.21 -1.33 13.13
CA GLY A 199 0.57 -1.96 11.96
C GLY A 199 0.98 -1.35 10.64
N MET A 200 1.09 -0.02 10.56
CA MET A 200 1.61 0.65 9.37
C MET A 200 3.08 0.28 9.11
N ILE A 201 3.92 0.24 10.15
CA ILE A 201 5.33 -0.19 10.00
C ILE A 201 5.39 -1.61 9.45
N VAL A 202 4.70 -2.57 10.08
CA VAL A 202 4.70 -3.98 9.65
C VAL A 202 4.19 -4.11 8.22
N SER A 203 3.04 -3.51 7.91
CA SER A 203 2.42 -3.54 6.59
C SER A 203 3.33 -2.96 5.50
N SER A 204 3.86 -1.74 5.70
CA SER A 204 4.72 -1.07 4.73
C SER A 204 6.09 -1.74 4.59
N THR A 205 6.64 -2.37 5.65
CA THR A 205 7.87 -3.18 5.52
C THR A 205 7.66 -4.35 4.57
N PHE A 206 6.55 -5.10 4.70
CA PHE A 206 6.26 -6.23 3.82
C PHE A 206 6.04 -5.79 2.36
N ILE A 207 5.37 -4.65 2.15
CA ILE A 207 5.17 -4.07 0.82
C ILE A 207 6.51 -3.59 0.23
N LEU A 208 7.39 -3.01 1.06
CA LEU A 208 8.73 -2.60 0.63
C LEU A 208 9.59 -3.80 0.21
N VAL A 209 9.59 -4.89 0.99
CA VAL A 209 10.32 -6.12 0.65
C VAL A 209 9.87 -6.64 -0.72
N ARG A 210 8.57 -6.69 -0.98
CA ARG A 210 8.01 -7.05 -2.28
C ARG A 210 8.50 -6.10 -3.38
N CYS A 211 8.42 -4.79 -3.19
CA CYS A 211 8.84 -3.81 -4.20
C CYS A 211 10.34 -3.91 -4.52
N LEU A 212 11.18 -4.19 -3.52
CA LEU A 212 12.60 -4.45 -3.70
C LEU A 212 12.85 -5.73 -4.50
N PHE A 213 12.18 -6.83 -4.16
CA PHE A 213 12.26 -8.08 -4.92
C PHE A 213 11.89 -7.87 -6.39
N ARG A 214 10.78 -7.17 -6.64
CA ARG A 214 10.30 -6.85 -7.98
C ARG A 214 11.24 -5.92 -8.76
N THR A 215 11.89 -4.99 -8.05
CA THR A 215 12.95 -4.15 -8.65
C THR A 215 14.13 -5.01 -9.06
N VAL A 216 14.62 -5.88 -8.19
CA VAL A 216 15.74 -6.80 -8.49
C VAL A 216 15.38 -7.73 -9.65
N GLU A 217 14.15 -8.24 -9.71
CA GLU A 217 13.64 -9.06 -10.81
C GLU A 217 13.77 -8.35 -12.17
N ILE A 218 13.30 -7.11 -12.26
CA ILE A 218 13.22 -6.38 -13.53
C ILE A 218 14.59 -5.81 -13.96
N PHE A 219 15.50 -5.63 -13.01
CA PHE A 219 16.86 -5.21 -13.27
C PHE A 219 17.81 -6.38 -13.55
N SER A 220 17.51 -7.59 -13.06
CA SER A 220 18.30 -8.78 -13.36
C SER A 220 18.29 -9.04 -14.86
N GLU A 221 19.48 -9.13 -15.46
CA GLU A 221 19.61 -9.50 -16.87
C GLU A 221 19.11 -10.93 -17.09
N THR A 222 18.55 -11.14 -18.28
CA THR A 222 18.17 -12.45 -18.76
C THR A 222 19.45 -13.23 -19.08
N ASP A 223 19.80 -14.22 -18.24
CA ASP A 223 20.79 -15.22 -18.66
C ASP A 223 20.28 -15.79 -19.99
N GLY A 224 21.17 -16.00 -20.97
CA GLY A 224 20.93 -16.22 -22.42
C GLY A 224 19.86 -17.26 -22.86
N THR A 225 19.11 -17.82 -21.92
CA THR A 225 17.76 -18.41 -22.02
C THR A 225 16.63 -17.40 -22.24
N GLY A 226 16.86 -16.08 -22.08
CA GLY A 226 15.87 -15.03 -22.33
C GLY A 226 14.96 -14.67 -21.15
N PHE A 227 15.26 -15.14 -19.93
CA PHE A 227 14.45 -14.89 -18.72
C PHE A 227 15.29 -14.44 -17.51
N PRO A 228 14.76 -13.55 -16.62
CA PRO A 228 15.52 -13.05 -15.47
C PRO A 228 15.90 -14.19 -14.50
N ALA A 229 17.17 -14.25 -14.09
CA ALA A 229 17.74 -15.31 -13.25
C ALA A 229 17.04 -15.51 -11.88
N VAL A 230 16.38 -14.47 -11.37
CA VAL A 230 15.61 -14.48 -10.12
C VAL A 230 14.40 -15.42 -10.20
N TYR A 231 13.90 -15.70 -11.40
CA TYR A 231 12.85 -16.67 -11.68
C TYR A 231 13.43 -18.03 -12.12
N ARG A 232 14.38 -18.57 -11.36
CA ARG A 232 14.69 -20.01 -11.43
C ARG A 232 13.76 -20.86 -10.57
N TYR A 233 13.10 -20.29 -9.56
CA TYR A 233 12.28 -21.03 -8.61
C TYR A 233 10.92 -20.40 -8.27
N GLU A 234 9.83 -21.16 -8.47
CA GLU A 234 8.45 -20.73 -8.18
C GLU A 234 8.21 -20.41 -6.69
N TRP A 235 8.94 -21.04 -5.78
CA TRP A 235 8.76 -20.79 -4.34
C TRP A 235 9.12 -19.36 -3.93
N LEU A 236 10.04 -18.70 -4.64
CA LEU A 236 10.41 -17.31 -4.39
C LEU A 236 9.22 -16.38 -4.62
N PHE A 237 8.42 -16.64 -5.66
CA PHE A 237 7.20 -15.88 -5.91
C PHE A 237 6.22 -15.98 -4.72
N TYR A 238 5.95 -17.19 -4.22
CA TYR A 238 5.05 -17.31 -3.08
C TYR A 238 5.59 -16.66 -1.80
N VAL A 239 6.88 -16.81 -1.51
CA VAL A 239 7.49 -16.30 -0.27
C VAL A 239 7.73 -14.80 -0.29
N LEU A 240 8.06 -14.21 -1.45
CA LEU A 240 8.47 -12.80 -1.57
C LEU A 240 7.39 -11.90 -2.22
N GLU A 241 6.40 -12.47 -2.93
CA GLU A 241 5.25 -11.71 -3.42
C GLU A 241 3.99 -12.02 -2.60
N ALA A 242 3.62 -13.30 -2.41
CA ALA A 242 2.33 -13.65 -1.82
C ALA A 242 2.29 -13.52 -0.29
N VAL A 243 3.27 -14.10 0.41
CA VAL A 243 3.33 -14.11 1.88
C VAL A 243 3.40 -12.69 2.49
N PRO A 244 4.20 -11.75 1.98
CA PRO A 244 4.26 -10.39 2.52
C PRO A 244 2.90 -9.68 2.48
N LEU A 245 2.16 -9.85 1.38
CA LEU A 245 0.81 -9.28 1.22
C LEU A 245 -0.20 -9.94 2.15
N LEU A 246 -0.11 -11.26 2.31
CA LEU A 246 -0.98 -12.00 3.23
C LEU A 246 -0.75 -11.56 4.68
N ILE A 247 0.51 -11.37 5.09
CA ILE A 247 0.85 -10.89 6.43
C ILE A 247 0.38 -9.45 6.61
N SER A 248 0.58 -8.57 5.62
CA SER A 248 0.12 -7.17 5.66
C SER A 248 -1.40 -7.07 5.86
N ILE A 249 -2.20 -7.77 5.04
CA ILE A 249 -3.66 -7.78 5.17
C ILE A 249 -4.09 -8.48 6.46
N GLY A 250 -3.47 -9.62 6.78
CA GLY A 250 -3.74 -10.38 8.01
C GLY A 250 -3.51 -9.54 9.26
N TRP A 251 -2.45 -8.73 9.29
CA TRP A 251 -2.19 -7.81 10.40
C TRP A 251 -3.35 -6.84 10.62
N TRP A 252 -3.87 -6.25 9.54
CA TRP A 252 -5.02 -5.34 9.61
C TRP A 252 -6.34 -6.03 9.96
N ASN A 253 -6.48 -7.33 9.70
CA ASN A 253 -7.61 -8.12 10.23
C ASN A 253 -7.54 -8.24 11.75
N PHE A 254 -6.38 -8.56 12.32
CA PHE A 254 -6.25 -8.73 13.77
C PHE A 254 -6.28 -7.38 14.53
N PHE A 255 -5.62 -6.36 13.98
CA PHE A 255 -5.47 -5.05 14.60
C PHE A 255 -6.21 -3.98 13.81
N HIS A 256 -7.52 -4.16 13.68
CA HIS A 256 -8.35 -3.29 12.85
C HIS A 256 -8.28 -1.81 13.33
N PRO A 257 -7.95 -0.83 12.45
CA PRO A 257 -7.72 0.56 12.85
C PRO A 257 -8.88 1.20 13.61
N ARG A 258 -10.11 0.81 13.27
CA ARG A 258 -11.34 1.34 13.88
C ARG A 258 -11.46 1.08 15.39
N HIS A 259 -10.76 0.08 15.93
CA HIS A 259 -10.76 -0.17 17.38
C HIS A 259 -9.97 0.89 18.15
N TYR A 260 -9.11 1.64 17.46
CA TYR A 260 -8.15 2.57 18.06
C TYR A 260 -8.30 4.01 17.57
N LEU A 261 -9.08 4.23 16.52
CA LEU A 261 -9.32 5.54 15.91
C LEU A 261 -10.82 5.86 15.94
N PRO A 262 -11.19 7.13 16.24
CA PRO A 262 -12.58 7.59 16.22
C PRO A 262 -13.15 7.52 14.80
N GLU A 263 -14.47 7.71 14.65
CA GLU A 263 -15.13 7.76 13.33
C GLU A 263 -15.02 9.14 12.68
N ASP A 264 -15.15 10.18 13.49
CA ASP A 264 -15.11 11.56 13.04
C ASP A 264 -13.65 12.03 12.89
N TYR A 265 -13.36 12.78 11.81
CA TYR A 265 -12.06 13.41 11.56
C TYR A 265 -11.82 14.63 12.46
N HIS A 266 -12.88 15.17 13.06
CA HIS A 266 -12.80 16.31 13.99
C HIS A 266 -12.38 15.89 15.40
N ILE A 267 -12.44 14.60 15.73
CA ILE A 267 -12.01 14.10 17.04
C ILE A 267 -10.50 13.94 17.05
N TYR A 268 -9.84 14.63 17.98
CA TYR A 268 -8.41 14.55 18.22
C TYR A 268 -8.12 14.23 19.70
N LEU A 269 -7.00 13.57 19.94
CA LEU A 269 -6.50 13.28 21.27
C LEU A 269 -5.82 14.53 21.83
N ALA A 270 -6.17 14.95 23.04
CA ALA A 270 -5.51 16.06 23.70
C ALA A 270 -4.06 15.70 24.10
N GLN A 271 -3.27 16.71 24.48
CA GLN A 271 -1.86 16.52 24.85
C GLN A 271 -1.66 15.75 26.16
N ASP A 272 -2.72 15.59 26.96
CA ASP A 272 -2.72 14.71 28.13
C ASP A 272 -2.64 13.22 27.75
N GLY A 273 -2.89 12.88 26.48
CA GLY A 273 -2.86 11.52 25.96
C GLY A 273 -4.05 10.65 26.38
N VAL A 274 -5.10 11.26 26.96
CA VAL A 274 -6.27 10.54 27.49
C VAL A 274 -7.59 11.16 27.02
N THR A 275 -7.71 12.49 26.98
CA THR A 275 -9.01 13.11 26.62
C THR A 275 -9.16 13.27 25.12
N GLU A 276 -10.27 12.79 24.58
CA GLU A 276 -10.67 13.06 23.21
C GLU A 276 -11.49 14.37 23.15
N ARG A 277 -11.14 15.24 22.21
CA ARG A 277 -11.79 16.55 22.00
C ARG A 277 -12.23 16.68 20.55
N ILE A 278 -13.27 17.48 20.31
CA ILE A 278 -13.72 17.82 18.97
C ILE A 278 -13.09 19.16 18.61
N GLY A 279 -12.23 19.16 17.61
CA GLY A 279 -11.55 20.35 17.11
C GLY A 279 -12.16 20.88 15.81
N GLY A 280 -11.90 22.15 15.52
CA GLY A 280 -12.31 22.81 14.26
C GLY A 280 -11.76 22.15 12.98
N GLY A 281 -10.81 21.22 13.11
CA GLY A 281 -10.17 20.52 12.01
C GLY A 281 -9.00 21.29 11.41
N TRP A 282 -8.33 20.68 10.43
CA TRP A 282 -7.24 21.34 9.74
C TRP A 282 -7.78 22.27 8.66
N ILE A 283 -7.55 23.58 8.84
CA ILE A 283 -7.83 24.60 7.83
C ILE A 283 -6.54 24.84 7.05
N ASP A 284 -6.61 24.72 5.72
CA ASP A 284 -5.50 25.02 4.82
C ASP A 284 -5.91 26.19 3.91
N ASP A 285 -5.46 27.39 4.26
CA ASP A 285 -5.78 28.63 3.52
C ASP A 285 -4.98 28.79 2.21
N ARG A 286 -4.17 27.79 1.85
CA ARG A 286 -3.29 27.85 0.67
C ARG A 286 -4.05 27.63 -0.63
N PRO A 287 -3.68 28.34 -1.72
CA PRO A 287 -4.25 28.06 -3.04
C PRO A 287 -3.90 26.63 -3.49
N PHE A 288 -4.84 25.97 -4.19
CA PHE A 288 -4.71 24.57 -4.64
C PHE A 288 -3.37 24.27 -5.35
N ILE A 289 -2.87 25.17 -6.20
CA ILE A 289 -1.62 25.00 -6.94
C ILE A 289 -0.42 24.83 -5.99
N TRP A 290 -0.38 25.59 -4.90
CA TRP A 290 0.71 25.51 -3.92
C TRP A 290 0.62 24.26 -3.07
N THR A 291 -0.59 23.76 -2.81
CA THR A 291 -0.82 22.48 -2.14
C THR A 291 -0.28 21.30 -2.97
N VAL A 292 -0.25 21.43 -4.30
CA VAL A 292 0.30 20.42 -5.22
C VAL A 292 1.82 20.57 -5.38
N LEU A 293 2.33 21.80 -5.52
CA LEU A 293 3.76 22.06 -5.74
C LEU A 293 4.61 21.89 -4.47
N ASP A 294 4.07 22.24 -3.30
CA ASP A 294 4.74 22.08 -1.99
C ASP A 294 3.83 21.32 -1.01
N PRO A 295 3.59 20.02 -1.25
CA PRO A 295 2.66 19.24 -0.44
C PRO A 295 3.13 19.09 1.01
N PHE A 296 4.44 19.08 1.23
CA PHE A 296 5.04 18.91 2.54
C PHE A 296 5.28 20.25 3.27
N GLY A 297 5.08 21.39 2.60
CA GLY A 297 5.25 22.72 3.19
C GLY A 297 6.71 23.07 3.49
N ILE A 298 7.66 22.51 2.74
CA ILE A 298 9.10 22.70 2.96
C ILE A 298 9.52 24.11 2.50
N CYS A 299 8.89 24.63 1.44
CA CYS A 299 9.30 25.88 0.80
C CYS A 299 8.55 27.09 1.36
N MET A 300 7.26 26.96 1.69
CA MET A 300 6.39 28.10 1.99
C MET A 300 6.20 28.43 3.48
N GLY A 301 7.08 27.96 4.37
CA GLY A 301 7.03 28.30 5.80
C GLY A 301 5.77 27.79 6.52
N LYS A 302 5.72 28.02 7.85
CA LYS A 302 4.61 27.56 8.70
C LYS A 302 3.34 28.40 8.45
N PRO A 303 2.14 27.81 8.59
CA PRO A 303 0.88 28.56 8.48
C PRO A 303 0.83 29.72 9.48
N THR A 304 0.16 30.80 9.08
CA THR A 304 0.01 32.05 9.84
C THR A 304 -0.98 31.94 10.99
N THR A 305 -1.93 31.00 10.92
CA THR A 305 -2.93 30.74 11.95
C THR A 305 -2.37 29.82 13.03
N LYS A 306 -2.67 30.14 14.30
CA LYS A 306 -2.36 29.24 15.41
C LYS A 306 -3.11 27.92 15.21
N PRO A 307 -2.48 26.77 15.49
CA PRO A 307 -3.16 25.49 15.40
C PRO A 307 -4.36 25.41 16.33
N PHE A 308 -5.46 24.79 15.89
CA PHE A 308 -6.71 24.72 16.66
C PHE A 308 -6.51 24.05 18.03
N TRP A 309 -5.61 23.08 18.14
CA TRP A 309 -5.27 22.40 19.39
C TRP A 309 -4.48 23.28 20.39
N GLU A 310 -3.95 24.42 19.96
CA GLU A 310 -3.33 25.42 20.85
C GLU A 310 -4.34 26.48 21.28
N VAL A 311 -5.25 26.90 20.39
CA VAL A 311 -6.29 27.91 20.70
C VAL A 311 -7.30 27.39 21.73
N GLU A 312 -7.69 26.11 21.64
CA GLU A 312 -8.64 25.48 22.58
C GLU A 312 -8.01 25.15 23.95
N MET A 313 -6.68 25.29 24.13
CA MET A 313 -6.06 25.23 25.45
C MET A 313 -6.31 26.50 26.25
N ASP A 314 -6.39 27.64 25.56
CA ASP A 314 -6.67 28.95 26.17
C ASP A 314 -8.17 29.09 26.53
N GLU A 315 -9.06 28.27 25.95
CA GLU A 315 -10.51 28.25 26.23
C GLU A 315 -10.95 26.93 26.92
N PRO A 316 -11.06 26.88 28.26
CA PRO A 316 -11.22 25.62 29.00
C PRO A 316 -12.60 24.94 28.91
N ASN A 317 -13.51 25.35 28.03
CA ASN A 317 -14.93 25.02 28.18
C ASN A 317 -15.68 24.56 26.92
N ASN A 318 -15.19 23.56 26.19
CA ASN A 318 -16.04 22.89 25.19
C ASN A 318 -16.01 21.35 25.22
N ARG A 319 -17.15 20.82 25.69
CA ARG A 319 -17.80 19.53 25.38
C ARG A 319 -16.92 18.27 25.45
N GLN A 320 -16.78 17.74 26.66
CA GLN A 320 -16.33 16.36 26.90
C GLN A 320 -17.45 15.37 26.52
N ARG A 321 -17.14 14.39 25.66
CA ARG A 321 -17.86 13.10 25.65
C ARG A 321 -16.95 12.07 26.31
N ARG A 322 -17.50 11.37 27.31
CA ARG A 322 -16.89 10.18 27.94
C ARG A 322 -17.06 8.96 27.06
#